data_AF-A0A1V5LCP2-F1
#
_entry.id   AF-A0A1V5LCP2-F1
#
_cell.length_a   1.000
_cell.length_b   1.000
_cell.length_c   1.000
_cell.angle_alpha   90.00
_cell.angle_beta   90.00
_cell.angle_gamma   90.00
#
_symmetry.space_group_name_H-M   'P 1'
#
loop_
_entity.id
_entity.type
_entity.pdbx_description
1 polymer ?
#
loop_
_entity_poly.entity_id
_entity_poly.type
_entity_poly.pdbx_seq_one_letter_code
_entity_poly.pdbx_strand_id
1 'polypeptide(L)'
;MRLTYGAASNVGLVRTQNEDSFVAGDGIYAVCDGMGGALAGEVASEAACRILMELGRQGSPADELREAVRRANAEILRRSIEEPGMAGMGTTLTAAVRQGDAVVLAHVGDSRAYLLHAGQLRQLTEDHSLVAELVRQGRLTLQQAAAHPHRSVITRALGTEHDVQPDVSTVPLEPGDRLLLCSDGVSGLVPDDRLEELLGSPGTPQEVADALVHEALAHGGDDNATAVVVFAEEGHVAPGDVEVIRFGPERRSSNSPPPPRGPLPGHGSIANAAPGWWRRGFRSRRLWKAVAIVILALVVGLAGLAVFNSSVYHVGTVDDQVVLYRGLPATVFGVRMCWVVEESRVSYSRLEPYLRQRVDAHELTTKEEGQRFLRSLDSQS
;
A
#
# COMPACT_ATOMS: atom_id res chain seq x y z
N MET A 1 19.37 28.89 9.79
CA MET A 1 18.56 28.46 8.63
C MET A 1 17.07 28.49 8.95
N ARG A 2 16.23 28.90 8.00
CA ARG A 2 14.76 28.83 8.07
C ARG A 2 14.30 27.60 7.30
N LEU A 3 13.36 26.83 7.85
CA LEU A 3 12.72 25.72 7.14
C LEU A 3 11.27 26.11 6.85
N THR A 4 10.90 26.16 5.58
CA THR A 4 9.50 26.27 5.13
C THR A 4 9.06 24.91 4.60
N TYR A 5 7.77 24.60 4.65
CA TYR A 5 7.29 23.28 4.28
C TYR A 5 5.91 23.34 3.64
N GLY A 6 5.58 22.27 2.91
CA GLY A 6 4.29 22.03 2.30
C GLY A 6 4.02 20.54 2.27
N ALA A 7 2.75 20.16 2.31
CA ALA A 7 2.36 18.76 2.31
C ALA A 7 1.07 18.55 1.54
N ALA A 8 1.01 17.46 0.78
CA ALA A 8 -0.14 17.05 0.02
C ALA A 8 -0.35 15.54 0.20
N SER A 9 -1.60 15.11 0.30
CA SER A 9 -1.97 13.70 0.39
C SER A 9 -3.28 13.46 -0.34
N ASN A 10 -3.33 12.40 -1.15
CA ASN A 10 -4.50 12.04 -1.94
C ASN A 10 -4.76 10.53 -1.88
N VAL A 11 -6.04 10.16 -1.88
CA VAL A 11 -6.47 8.75 -1.89
C VAL A 11 -6.06 8.00 -3.16
N GLY A 12 -5.78 8.70 -4.26
CA GLY A 12 -5.56 8.07 -5.56
C GLY A 12 -6.86 7.96 -6.36
N LEU A 13 -6.78 7.19 -7.45
CA LEU A 13 -7.90 6.92 -8.38
C LEU A 13 -8.48 5.51 -8.22
N VAL A 14 -7.75 4.61 -7.54
CA VAL A 14 -8.12 3.19 -7.41
C VAL A 14 -8.53 2.83 -5.98
N ARG A 15 -7.81 3.32 -4.96
CA ARG A 15 -8.13 3.05 -3.56
C ARG A 15 -9.42 3.76 -3.13
N THR A 16 -10.13 3.16 -2.18
CA THR A 16 -11.37 3.76 -1.62
C THR A 16 -11.11 4.61 -0.38
N GLN A 17 -9.93 4.47 0.23
CA GLN A 17 -9.55 5.03 1.52
C GLN A 17 -8.10 5.44 1.45
N ASN A 18 -7.75 6.48 2.18
CA ASN A 18 -6.38 6.92 2.32
C ASN A 18 -5.82 6.38 3.64
N GLU A 19 -4.90 5.45 3.54
CA GLU A 19 -4.19 4.84 4.65
C GLU A 19 -2.84 5.54 4.92
N ASP A 20 -2.46 6.52 4.09
CA ASP A 20 -1.32 7.39 4.36
C ASP A 20 -1.61 8.42 5.46
N SER A 21 -0.61 8.64 6.31
CA SER A 21 -0.55 9.75 7.27
C SER A 21 0.78 10.49 7.13
N PHE A 22 0.80 11.77 7.51
CA PHE A 22 2.02 12.57 7.49
C PHE A 22 2.11 13.52 8.69
N VAL A 23 3.32 14.03 8.95
CA VAL A 23 3.58 15.14 9.88
C VAL A 23 4.40 16.17 9.14
N ALA A 24 4.06 17.45 9.29
CA ALA A 24 4.87 18.55 8.78
C ALA A 24 4.68 19.77 9.68
N GLY A 25 5.70 20.09 10.48
CA GLY A 25 5.64 21.21 11.42
C GLY A 25 6.63 21.03 12.58
N ASP A 26 6.92 22.10 13.32
CA ASP A 26 7.77 22.06 14.53
C ASP A 26 9.14 21.38 14.35
N GLY A 27 9.69 21.42 13.13
CA GLY A 27 10.94 20.75 12.78
C GLY A 27 10.85 19.23 12.85
N ILE A 28 9.65 18.67 12.65
CA ILE A 28 9.36 17.24 12.52
C ILE A 28 8.60 17.07 11.20
N TYR A 29 9.10 16.19 10.34
CA TYR A 29 8.52 15.89 9.04
C TYR A 29 8.45 14.38 8.90
N ALA A 30 7.33 13.82 8.48
CA ALA A 30 7.21 12.38 8.31
C ALA A 30 6.13 12.00 7.30
N VAL A 31 6.31 10.84 6.67
CA VAL A 31 5.29 10.13 5.91
C VAL A 31 5.23 8.69 6.44
N CYS A 32 4.02 8.21 6.67
CA CYS A 32 3.70 6.87 7.12
C CYS A 32 2.64 6.29 6.17
N ASP A 33 3.03 5.27 5.40
CA ASP A 33 2.16 4.56 4.46
C ASP A 33 1.56 3.35 5.16
N GLY A 34 0.26 3.44 5.43
CA GLY A 34 -0.49 2.46 6.19
C GLY A 34 -0.88 1.27 5.32
N MET A 35 -0.68 0.07 5.84
CA MET A 35 -1.07 -1.17 5.19
C MET A 35 -1.88 -2.05 6.15
N GLY A 36 -2.84 -2.77 5.61
CA GLY A 36 -3.66 -3.71 6.36
C GLY A 36 -4.86 -4.13 5.53
N GLY A 37 -5.58 -5.16 5.99
CA GLY A 37 -6.91 -5.45 5.47
C GLY A 37 -7.90 -4.32 5.78
N ALA A 38 -9.20 -4.60 5.73
CA ALA A 38 -10.26 -3.61 5.92
C ALA A 38 -9.97 -2.56 7.04
N LEU A 39 -9.68 -1.31 6.63
CA LEU A 39 -9.58 -0.09 7.46
C LEU A 39 -8.46 -0.05 8.52
N ALA A 40 -7.49 -0.95 8.49
CA ALA A 40 -6.51 -1.03 9.57
C ALA A 40 -5.20 -0.26 9.27
N GLY A 41 -4.88 0.01 8.00
CA GLY A 41 -3.68 0.74 7.61
C GLY A 41 -3.67 2.19 8.11
N GLU A 42 -4.79 2.90 7.95
CA GLU A 42 -4.97 4.28 8.44
C GLU A 42 -4.73 4.40 9.95
N VAL A 43 -5.11 3.38 10.71
CA VAL A 43 -4.97 3.35 12.17
C VAL A 43 -3.51 3.18 12.56
N ALA A 44 -2.77 2.36 11.82
CA ALA A 44 -1.35 2.15 12.04
C ALA A 44 -0.53 3.40 11.68
N SER A 45 -0.77 3.99 10.50
CA SER A 45 -0.05 5.19 10.05
C SER A 45 -0.33 6.41 10.94
N GLU A 46 -1.58 6.60 11.37
CA GLU A 46 -1.96 7.67 12.30
C GLU A 46 -1.26 7.49 13.67
N ALA A 47 -1.21 6.27 14.20
CA ALA A 47 -0.55 5.98 15.46
C ALA A 47 0.95 6.29 15.41
N ALA A 48 1.62 5.94 14.30
CA ALA A 48 3.03 6.25 14.08
C ALA A 48 3.27 7.77 14.04
N CYS A 49 2.51 8.52 13.23
CA CYS A 49 2.59 9.98 13.16
C CYS A 49 2.36 10.64 14.52
N ARG A 50 1.36 10.18 15.28
CA ARG A 50 1.04 10.73 16.61
C ARG A 50 2.20 10.62 17.57
N ILE A 51 2.86 9.46 17.62
CA ILE A 51 4.00 9.22 18.53
C ILE A 51 5.20 10.09 18.14
N LEU A 52 5.42 10.37 16.85
CA LEU A 52 6.48 11.28 16.40
C LEU A 52 6.25 12.73 16.87
N MET A 53 5.01 13.17 17.05
CA MET A 53 4.75 14.53 17.58
C MET A 53 5.05 14.65 19.08
N GLU A 54 5.08 13.53 19.80
CA GLU A 54 5.36 13.51 21.25
C GLU A 54 6.86 13.60 21.55
N LEU A 55 7.72 13.73 20.52
CA LEU A 55 9.15 13.87 20.68
C LEU A 55 9.47 15.09 21.55
N GLY A 56 10.09 14.84 22.71
CA GLY A 56 10.39 15.87 23.70
C GLY A 56 11.47 16.86 23.25
N ARG A 57 12.25 16.53 22.21
CA ARG A 57 13.40 17.30 21.73
C ARG A 57 14.41 17.58 22.86
N GLN A 58 14.47 16.67 23.83
CA GLN A 58 15.37 16.71 24.98
C GLN A 58 16.40 15.59 24.82
N GLY A 59 17.50 15.88 24.12
CA GLY A 59 18.58 14.93 23.91
C GLY A 59 18.98 14.78 22.45
N SER A 60 19.41 13.58 22.10
CA SER A 60 19.84 13.20 20.75
C SER A 60 18.61 12.86 19.91
N PRO A 61 18.31 13.60 18.81
CA PRO A 61 17.18 13.30 17.95
C PRO A 61 17.24 11.88 17.35
N ALA A 62 18.45 11.33 17.17
CA ALA A 62 18.63 9.96 16.70
C ALA A 62 18.10 8.92 17.71
N ASP A 63 18.38 9.12 19.00
CA ASP A 63 17.93 8.18 20.06
C ASP A 63 16.44 8.35 20.35
N GLU A 64 15.96 9.60 20.32
CA GLU A 64 14.55 9.93 20.38
C GLU A 64 13.75 9.27 19.24
N LEU A 65 14.26 9.32 18.00
CA LEU A 65 13.64 8.66 16.85
C LEU A 65 13.64 7.14 16.99
N ARG A 66 14.74 6.52 17.45
CA ARG A 66 14.78 5.06 17.71
C ARG A 66 13.76 4.64 18.75
N GLU A 67 13.62 5.43 19.82
CA GLU A 67 12.63 5.17 20.86
C GLU A 67 11.20 5.37 20.33
N ALA A 68 10.94 6.44 19.58
CA ALA A 68 9.64 6.69 18.96
C ALA A 68 9.23 5.57 18.01
N VAL A 69 10.15 5.07 17.18
CA VAL A 69 9.91 3.91 16.30
C VAL A 69 9.59 2.66 17.12
N ARG A 70 10.34 2.36 18.18
CA ARG A 70 10.06 1.21 19.07
C ARG A 70 8.70 1.33 19.76
N ARG A 71 8.35 2.53 20.25
CA ARG A 71 7.04 2.82 20.85
C ARG A 71 5.90 2.68 19.84
N ALA A 72 6.06 3.20 18.63
CA ALA A 72 5.08 3.08 17.56
C ALA A 72 4.88 1.63 17.15
N ASN A 73 5.96 0.87 16.97
CA ASN A 73 5.88 -0.55 16.68
C ASN A 73 5.12 -1.32 17.76
N ALA A 74 5.47 -1.10 19.03
CA ALA A 74 4.82 -1.78 20.16
C ALA A 74 3.31 -1.45 20.26
N GLU A 75 2.93 -0.19 20.06
CA GLU A 75 1.53 0.22 20.11
C GLU A 75 0.71 -0.37 18.95
N ILE A 76 1.24 -0.32 17.72
CA ILE A 76 0.57 -0.88 16.55
C ILE A 76 0.44 -2.40 16.67
N LEU A 77 1.51 -3.09 17.08
CA LEU A 77 1.50 -4.53 17.28
C LEU A 77 0.50 -4.95 18.38
N ARG A 78 0.48 -4.24 19.51
CA ARG A 78 -0.48 -4.49 20.60
C ARG A 78 -1.92 -4.41 20.08
N ARG A 79 -2.26 -3.33 19.39
CA ARG A 79 -3.60 -3.13 18.83
C ARG A 79 -3.94 -4.17 17.76
N SER A 80 -2.97 -4.55 16.92
CA SER A 80 -3.15 -5.62 15.93
C SER A 80 -3.48 -6.98 16.57
N ILE A 81 -3.05 -7.23 17.81
CA ILE A 81 -3.29 -8.49 18.53
C ILE A 81 -4.60 -8.41 19.33
N GLU A 82 -4.86 -7.28 19.99
CA GLU A 82 -5.99 -7.12 20.90
C GLU A 82 -7.32 -6.84 20.17
N GLU A 83 -7.27 -6.21 19.00
CA GLU A 83 -8.45 -5.79 18.24
C GLU A 83 -8.59 -6.66 16.98
N PRO A 84 -9.57 -7.60 16.91
CA PRO A 84 -9.69 -8.53 15.77
C PRO A 84 -9.85 -7.84 14.40
N GLY A 85 -10.39 -6.62 14.36
CA GLY A 85 -10.51 -5.82 13.14
C GLY A 85 -9.21 -5.16 12.67
N MET A 86 -8.14 -5.21 13.47
CA MET A 86 -6.84 -4.61 13.18
C MET A 86 -5.75 -5.65 12.93
N ALA A 87 -6.13 -6.92 12.83
CA ALA A 87 -5.20 -8.02 12.62
C ALA A 87 -4.38 -7.81 11.34
N GLY A 88 -3.05 -7.79 11.49
CA GLY A 88 -2.11 -7.64 10.39
C GLY A 88 -1.92 -6.21 9.90
N MET A 89 -2.39 -5.20 10.66
CA MET A 89 -2.10 -3.81 10.33
C MET A 89 -0.63 -3.49 10.54
N GLY A 90 -0.12 -2.59 9.71
CA GLY A 90 1.20 -2.04 9.86
C GLY A 90 1.34 -0.76 9.07
N THR A 91 2.52 -0.14 9.16
CA THR A 91 2.81 1.08 8.41
C THR A 91 4.29 1.18 8.15
N THR A 92 4.66 1.84 7.07
CA THR A 92 5.99 2.40 6.91
C THR A 92 6.16 3.60 7.85
N LEU A 93 7.41 4.05 8.03
CA LEU A 93 7.75 5.31 8.65
C LEU A 93 9.00 5.86 7.98
N THR A 94 8.91 7.03 7.38
CA THR A 94 10.06 7.84 6.98
C THR A 94 9.92 9.19 7.66
N ALA A 95 10.87 9.55 8.52
CA ALA A 95 10.81 10.76 9.33
C ALA A 95 12.12 11.54 9.28
N ALA A 96 12.04 12.87 9.31
CA ALA A 96 13.14 13.82 9.37
C ALA A 96 12.90 14.79 10.53
N VAL A 97 13.82 14.84 11.49
CA VAL A 97 13.75 15.75 12.65
C VAL A 97 14.90 16.75 12.59
N ARG A 98 14.57 18.03 12.66
CA ARG A 98 15.55 19.12 12.63
C ARG A 98 16.48 19.07 13.83
N GLN A 99 17.79 19.10 13.55
CA GLN A 99 18.88 19.25 14.51
C GLN A 99 19.83 20.36 14.03
N GLY A 100 19.63 21.59 14.53
CA GLY A 100 20.42 22.75 14.06
C GLY A 100 20.22 23.03 12.58
N ASP A 101 21.32 22.94 11.81
CA ASP A 101 21.36 23.06 10.34
C ASP A 101 21.48 21.67 9.65
N ALA A 102 21.01 20.62 10.32
CA ALA A 102 20.89 19.27 9.77
C ALA A 102 19.49 18.71 10.07
N VAL A 103 19.16 17.59 9.42
CA VAL A 103 18.04 16.73 9.80
C VAL A 103 18.56 15.35 10.17
N VAL A 104 17.97 14.76 11.20
CA VAL A 104 18.16 13.34 11.52
C VAL A 104 17.01 12.57 10.89
N LEU A 105 17.35 11.64 9.99
CA LEU A 105 16.41 10.77 9.32
C LEU A 105 16.27 9.45 10.08
N ALA A 106 15.05 8.94 10.16
CA ALA A 106 14.73 7.58 10.56
C ALA A 106 13.81 6.94 9.51
N HIS A 107 14.12 5.72 9.10
CA HIS A 107 13.41 5.05 8.01
C HIS A 107 13.14 3.58 8.28
N VAL A 108 11.89 3.16 7.99
CA VAL A 108 11.37 1.79 8.02
C VAL A 108 10.33 1.66 6.90
N GLY A 109 10.62 0.92 5.83
CA GLY A 109 9.63 0.53 4.83
C GLY A 109 10.15 0.85 3.44
N ASP A 110 9.27 1.21 2.51
CA ASP A 110 9.61 1.58 1.13
C ASP A 110 9.11 2.97 0.73
N SER A 111 8.51 3.72 1.66
CA SER A 111 8.43 5.18 1.54
C SER A 111 9.85 5.78 1.51
N ARG A 112 10.03 6.95 0.88
CA ARG A 112 11.38 7.45 0.57
C ARG A 112 11.61 8.87 1.05
N ALA A 113 12.88 9.17 1.31
CA ALA A 113 13.36 10.54 1.45
C ALA A 113 14.38 10.87 0.35
N TYR A 114 14.30 12.08 -0.19
CA TYR A 114 15.22 12.60 -1.21
C TYR A 114 15.73 13.98 -0.82
N LEU A 115 16.97 14.28 -1.17
CA LEU A 115 17.57 15.62 -1.10
C LEU A 115 17.85 16.11 -2.52
N LEU A 116 17.29 17.27 -2.86
CA LEU A 116 17.77 18.07 -3.98
C LEU A 116 18.81 19.06 -3.46
N HIS A 117 20.07 18.87 -3.85
CA HIS A 117 21.18 19.74 -3.49
C HIS A 117 21.90 20.19 -4.76
N ALA A 118 22.11 21.49 -4.92
CA ALA A 118 22.76 22.08 -6.10
C ALA A 118 22.18 21.58 -7.45
N GLY A 119 20.87 21.33 -7.50
CA GLY A 119 20.16 20.85 -8.70
C GLY A 119 20.31 19.36 -8.99
N GLN A 120 20.88 18.57 -8.07
CA GLN A 120 20.98 17.12 -8.19
C GLN A 120 20.12 16.43 -7.14
N LEU A 121 19.26 15.51 -7.58
CA LEU A 121 18.43 14.70 -6.70
C LEU A 121 19.21 13.48 -6.22
N ARG A 122 19.15 13.22 -4.91
CA ARG A 122 19.71 12.02 -4.29
C ARG A 122 18.71 11.40 -3.33
N GLN A 123 18.42 10.12 -3.53
CA GLN A 123 17.68 9.33 -2.55
C GLN A 123 18.54 9.14 -1.29
N LEU A 124 17.95 9.39 -0.12
CA LEU A 124 18.61 9.33 1.19
C LEU A 124 18.32 8.02 1.93
N THR A 125 17.23 7.33 1.58
CA THR A 125 16.78 6.07 2.20
C THR A 125 17.03 4.89 1.27
N GLU A 126 17.12 3.70 1.84
CA GLU A 126 17.12 2.44 1.08
C GLU A 126 15.83 1.68 1.36
N ASP A 127 15.09 1.30 0.32
CA ASP A 127 13.82 0.61 0.51
C ASP A 127 14.01 -0.75 1.20
N HIS A 128 13.23 -0.99 2.25
CA HIS A 128 13.03 -2.29 2.85
C HIS A 128 11.97 -3.08 2.08
N SER A 129 12.28 -3.42 0.83
CA SER A 129 11.43 -4.25 -0.04
C SER A 129 12.16 -5.48 -0.58
N LEU A 130 11.39 -6.51 -0.95
CA LEU A 130 11.92 -7.75 -1.51
C LEU A 130 12.75 -7.47 -2.77
N VAL A 131 12.28 -6.59 -3.63
CA VAL A 131 12.97 -6.26 -4.87
C VAL A 131 14.24 -5.47 -4.63
N ALA A 132 14.26 -4.56 -3.65
CA ALA A 132 15.46 -3.84 -3.25
C ALA A 132 16.53 -4.80 -2.70
N GLU A 133 16.14 -5.78 -1.87
CA GLU A 133 17.04 -6.82 -1.39
C GLU A 133 17.63 -7.66 -2.54
N LEU A 134 16.79 -8.08 -3.50
CA LEU A 134 17.24 -8.84 -4.65
C LEU A 134 18.19 -8.04 -5.56
N VAL A 135 17.97 -6.73 -5.72
CA VAL A 135 18.90 -5.85 -6.43
C VAL A 135 20.23 -5.75 -5.69
N ARG A 136 20.20 -5.57 -4.36
CA ARG A 136 21.41 -5.49 -3.52
C ARG A 136 22.25 -6.75 -3.60
N GLN A 137 21.61 -7.92 -3.68
CA GLN A 137 22.26 -9.21 -3.86
C GLN A 137 22.76 -9.45 -5.30
N GLY A 138 22.57 -8.50 -6.22
CA GLY A 138 22.92 -8.64 -7.64
C GLY A 138 22.06 -9.65 -8.40
N ARG A 139 20.91 -10.05 -7.83
CA ARG A 139 19.98 -11.03 -8.43
C ARG A 139 18.99 -10.39 -9.39
N LEU A 140 18.73 -9.10 -9.23
CA LEU A 140 17.94 -8.29 -10.15
C LEU A 140 18.69 -7.02 -10.52
N THR A 141 18.45 -6.54 -11.74
CA THR A 141 18.75 -5.15 -12.12
C THR A 141 17.64 -4.21 -11.66
N LEU A 142 17.90 -2.90 -11.57
CA LEU A 142 16.90 -1.88 -11.24
C LEU A 142 15.69 -1.94 -12.20
N GLN A 143 15.94 -2.16 -13.49
CA GLN A 143 14.87 -2.28 -14.49
C GLN A 143 13.99 -3.53 -14.25
N GLN A 144 14.59 -4.65 -13.84
CA GLN A 144 13.83 -5.86 -13.52
C GLN A 144 13.05 -5.73 -12.22
N ALA A 145 13.60 -5.03 -11.22
CA ALA A 145 12.91 -4.74 -9.96
C ALA A 145 11.62 -3.95 -10.18
N ALA A 146 11.67 -2.90 -11.02
CA ALA A 146 10.51 -2.06 -11.33
C ALA A 146 9.35 -2.84 -12.00
N ALA A 147 9.67 -3.85 -12.81
CA ALA A 147 8.69 -4.70 -13.49
C ALA A 147 8.32 -5.98 -12.71
N HIS A 148 8.86 -6.17 -11.50
CA HIS A 148 8.72 -7.43 -10.77
C HIS A 148 7.27 -7.60 -10.24
N PRO A 149 6.69 -8.82 -10.31
CA PRO A 149 5.34 -9.07 -9.81
C PRO A 149 5.17 -8.80 -8.31
N HIS A 150 6.25 -8.98 -7.54
CA HIS A 150 6.30 -8.77 -6.08
C HIS A 150 7.02 -7.47 -5.69
N ARG A 151 6.96 -6.42 -6.53
CA ARG A 151 7.64 -5.15 -6.25
C ARG A 151 7.12 -4.42 -5.00
N SER A 152 5.85 -4.60 -4.67
CA SER A 152 5.19 -4.00 -3.48
C SER A 152 5.32 -4.86 -2.22
N VAL A 153 6.14 -5.92 -2.23
CA VAL A 153 6.35 -6.73 -1.03
C VAL A 153 7.42 -6.08 -0.17
N ILE A 154 7.00 -5.49 0.95
CA ILE A 154 7.91 -4.92 1.93
C ILE A 154 8.48 -6.00 2.86
N THR A 155 9.73 -5.81 3.28
CA THR A 155 10.46 -6.71 4.18
C THR A 155 10.57 -6.18 5.60
N ARG A 156 10.20 -4.91 5.84
CA ARG A 156 10.20 -4.32 7.19
C ARG A 156 9.12 -3.25 7.30
N ALA A 157 8.32 -3.33 8.34
CA ALA A 157 7.32 -2.32 8.68
C ALA A 157 6.95 -2.36 10.16
N LEU A 158 6.41 -1.24 10.66
CA LEU A 158 5.89 -1.17 12.02
C LEU A 158 4.61 -2.00 12.15
N GLY A 159 4.43 -2.64 13.31
CA GLY A 159 3.24 -3.44 13.62
C GLY A 159 3.29 -4.89 13.16
N THR A 160 4.28 -5.26 12.34
CA THR A 160 4.39 -6.61 11.77
C THR A 160 5.35 -7.53 12.52
N GLU A 161 6.36 -6.97 13.18
CA GLU A 161 7.40 -7.69 13.92
C GLU A 161 7.55 -7.13 15.34
N HIS A 162 8.04 -7.94 16.28
CA HIS A 162 8.16 -7.53 17.68
C HIS A 162 9.29 -6.52 17.92
N ASP A 163 10.39 -6.63 17.17
CA ASP A 163 11.54 -5.72 17.28
C ASP A 163 11.85 -5.16 15.89
N VAL A 164 11.66 -3.85 15.74
CA VAL A 164 11.93 -3.13 14.50
C VAL A 164 12.99 -2.08 14.78
N GLN A 165 14.13 -2.21 14.09
CA GLN A 165 15.22 -1.25 14.14
C GLN A 165 15.12 -0.30 12.93
N PRO A 166 15.01 1.02 13.14
CA PRO A 166 15.03 1.97 12.04
C PRO A 166 16.45 2.20 11.56
N ASP A 167 16.57 2.44 10.26
CA ASP A 167 17.78 3.00 9.69
C ASP A 167 17.84 4.48 10.06
N VAL A 168 18.94 4.93 10.68
CA VAL A 168 19.09 6.31 11.17
C VAL A 168 20.33 6.95 10.61
N SER A 169 20.18 8.14 10.03
CA SER A 169 21.28 8.92 9.47
C SER A 169 21.12 10.41 9.77
N THR A 170 22.23 11.15 9.77
CA THR A 170 22.22 12.62 9.88
C THR A 170 22.59 13.20 8.53
N VAL A 171 21.75 14.11 8.03
CA VAL A 171 21.92 14.77 6.74
C VAL A 171 22.11 16.26 6.98
N PRO A 172 23.30 16.82 6.70
CA PRO A 172 23.50 18.27 6.74
C PRO A 172 22.64 18.94 5.67
N LEU A 173 22.14 20.13 5.98
CA LEU A 173 21.36 20.94 5.05
C LEU A 173 22.05 22.29 4.83
N GLU A 174 22.08 22.72 3.57
CA GLU A 174 22.55 24.04 3.16
C GLU A 174 21.38 24.89 2.64
N PRO A 175 21.43 26.23 2.78
CA PRO A 175 20.45 27.10 2.14
C PRO A 175 20.36 26.82 0.63
N GLY A 176 19.13 26.62 0.14
CA GLY A 176 18.83 26.19 -1.23
C GLY A 176 18.44 24.71 -1.33
N ASP A 177 18.76 23.90 -0.33
CA ASP A 177 18.40 22.49 -0.31
C ASP A 177 16.89 22.29 -0.20
N ARG A 178 16.40 21.23 -0.85
CA ARG A 178 14.99 20.83 -0.78
C ARG A 178 14.91 19.36 -0.42
N LEU A 179 14.24 19.06 0.68
CA LEU A 179 14.01 17.71 1.17
C LEU A 179 12.60 17.28 0.78
N LEU A 180 12.46 16.07 0.25
CA LEU A 180 11.18 15.42 -0.03
C LEU A 180 11.09 14.15 0.82
N LEU A 181 9.95 13.95 1.49
CA LEU A 181 9.53 12.67 2.04
C LEU A 181 8.24 12.26 1.31
N CYS A 182 8.14 11.04 0.83
CA CYS A 182 6.95 10.59 0.10
C CYS A 182 6.64 9.10 0.27
N SER A 183 5.37 8.73 0.09
CA SER A 183 4.93 7.34 0.02
C SER A 183 5.29 6.71 -1.34
N ASP A 184 5.10 5.40 -1.47
CA ASP A 184 5.37 4.68 -2.71
C ASP A 184 4.40 5.10 -3.83
N GLY A 185 3.21 5.60 -3.50
CA GLY A 185 2.27 6.13 -4.50
C GLY A 185 2.79 7.36 -5.24
N VAL A 186 3.80 8.06 -4.70
CA VAL A 186 4.53 9.10 -5.45
C VAL A 186 5.76 8.48 -6.13
N SER A 187 6.67 7.90 -5.36
CA SER A 187 7.98 7.44 -5.86
C SER A 187 7.92 6.20 -6.77
N GLY A 188 6.83 5.45 -6.71
CA GLY A 188 6.55 4.29 -7.56
C GLY A 188 5.91 4.65 -8.91
N LEU A 189 5.33 5.85 -9.04
CA LEU A 189 4.66 6.32 -10.27
C LEU A 189 5.38 7.49 -10.95
N VAL A 190 6.11 8.31 -10.20
CA VAL A 190 6.84 9.47 -10.71
C VAL A 190 8.33 9.13 -10.78
N PRO A 191 8.93 9.07 -12.00
CA PRO A 191 10.35 8.81 -12.17
C PRO A 191 11.26 9.85 -11.50
N ASP A 192 12.47 9.44 -11.10
CA ASP A 192 13.42 10.29 -10.36
C ASP A 192 13.81 11.58 -11.12
N ASP A 193 13.96 11.53 -12.45
CA ASP A 193 14.24 12.72 -13.27
C ASP A 193 13.09 13.73 -13.24
N ARG A 194 11.85 13.23 -13.16
CA ARG A 194 10.66 14.08 -12.99
C ARG A 194 10.54 14.63 -11.57
N LEU A 195 10.90 13.83 -10.56
CA LEU A 195 10.98 14.30 -9.17
C LEU A 195 12.01 15.43 -9.03
N GLU A 196 13.18 15.31 -9.67
CA GLU A 196 14.23 16.33 -9.69
C GLU A 196 13.72 17.64 -10.31
N GLU A 197 13.06 17.56 -11.47
CA GLU A 197 12.49 18.72 -12.14
C GLU A 197 11.42 19.43 -11.29
N LEU A 198 10.48 18.67 -10.72
CA LEU A 198 9.41 19.20 -9.89
C LEU A 198 9.96 19.82 -8.60
N LEU A 199 10.88 19.15 -7.93
CA LEU A 199 11.54 19.69 -6.74
C LEU A 199 12.38 20.91 -7.07
N GLY A 200 12.98 21.02 -8.26
CA GLY A 200 13.74 22.19 -8.70
C GLY A 200 12.89 23.36 -9.19
N SER A 201 11.58 23.16 -9.37
CA SER A 201 10.68 24.16 -9.94
C SER A 201 10.52 25.40 -9.04
N PRO A 202 10.28 26.59 -9.62
CA PRO A 202 9.97 27.78 -8.83
C PRO A 202 8.59 27.64 -8.17
N GLY A 203 8.46 28.12 -6.93
CA GLY A 203 7.21 28.07 -6.18
C GLY A 203 7.44 27.96 -4.68
N THR A 204 6.36 27.89 -3.94
CA THR A 204 6.33 27.56 -2.51
C THR A 204 6.44 26.04 -2.31
N PRO A 205 6.91 25.56 -1.14
CA PRO A 205 6.96 24.12 -0.87
C PRO A 205 5.57 23.45 -0.94
N GLN A 206 4.48 24.18 -0.68
CA GLN A 206 3.11 23.66 -0.84
C GLN A 206 2.76 23.43 -2.31
N GLU A 207 3.05 24.38 -3.19
CA GLU A 207 2.80 24.24 -4.63
C GLU A 207 3.60 23.07 -5.22
N VAL A 208 4.82 22.84 -4.74
CA VAL A 208 5.64 21.68 -5.14
C VAL A 208 5.05 20.37 -4.63
N ALA A 209 4.60 20.31 -3.37
CA ALA A 209 3.94 19.12 -2.82
C ALA A 209 2.67 18.77 -3.61
N ASP A 210 1.83 19.77 -3.90
CA ASP A 210 0.61 19.61 -4.71
C ASP A 210 0.94 19.11 -6.12
N ALA A 211 2.00 19.65 -6.74
CA ALA A 211 2.45 19.24 -8.06
C ALA A 211 2.95 17.78 -8.10
N LEU A 212 3.71 17.35 -7.08
CA LEU A 212 4.18 15.97 -6.95
C LEU A 212 3.02 14.97 -6.86
N VAL A 213 2.04 15.24 -5.99
CA VAL A 213 0.86 14.40 -5.86
C VAL A 213 0.00 14.43 -7.13
N HIS A 214 -0.13 15.59 -7.77
CA HIS A 214 -0.84 15.70 -9.05
C HIS A 214 -0.16 14.88 -10.16
N GLU A 215 1.16 14.90 -10.23
CA GLU A 215 1.94 14.12 -11.19
C GLU A 215 1.73 12.61 -10.99
N ALA A 216 1.73 12.14 -9.74
CA ALA A 216 1.43 10.74 -9.40
C ALA A 216 0.04 10.31 -9.87
N LEU A 217 -0.98 11.15 -9.63
CA LEU A 217 -2.35 10.90 -10.11
C LEU A 217 -2.44 10.87 -11.64
N ALA A 218 -1.66 11.70 -12.33
CA ALA A 218 -1.60 11.71 -13.79
C ALA A 218 -0.95 10.44 -14.37
N HIS A 219 -0.12 9.76 -13.59
CA HIS A 219 0.59 8.52 -13.95
C HIS A 219 -0.14 7.23 -13.54
N GLY A 220 -1.39 7.33 -13.09
CA GLY A 220 -2.26 6.19 -12.80
C GLY A 220 -3.03 6.38 -11.50
N GLY A 221 -2.39 6.94 -10.47
CA GLY A 221 -2.99 7.10 -9.14
C GLY A 221 -3.46 5.76 -8.57
N ASP A 222 -2.67 4.70 -8.77
CA ASP A 222 -3.04 3.34 -8.36
C ASP A 222 -3.05 3.16 -6.83
N ASP A 223 -2.34 4.06 -6.11
CA ASP A 223 -2.21 4.05 -4.65
C ASP A 223 -2.53 5.41 -4.01
N ASN A 224 -2.55 5.42 -2.68
CA ASN A 224 -2.45 6.62 -1.87
C ASN A 224 -1.14 7.33 -2.16
N ALA A 225 -1.20 8.65 -2.38
CA ALA A 225 -0.04 9.44 -2.78
C ALA A 225 0.14 10.60 -1.81
N THR A 226 1.24 10.57 -1.06
CA THR A 226 1.56 11.57 -0.04
C THR A 226 2.98 12.10 -0.24
N ALA A 227 3.13 13.43 -0.16
CA ALA A 227 4.40 14.13 -0.25
C ALA A 227 4.50 15.24 0.80
N VAL A 228 5.63 15.29 1.51
CA VAL A 228 6.05 16.38 2.39
C VAL A 228 7.32 16.98 1.83
N VAL A 229 7.27 18.28 1.52
CA VAL A 229 8.37 19.04 0.92
C VAL A 229 8.86 20.07 1.94
N VAL A 230 10.16 20.15 2.15
CA VAL A 230 10.81 21.10 3.06
C VAL A 230 11.90 21.86 2.32
N PHE A 231 11.86 23.19 2.36
CA PHE A 231 12.89 24.04 1.80
C PHE A 231 13.80 24.59 2.91
N ALA A 232 15.10 24.48 2.70
CA ALA A 232 16.12 25.13 3.49
C ALA A 232 16.39 26.54 2.93
N GLU A 233 16.01 27.57 3.67
CA GLU A 233 16.15 28.97 3.26
C GLU A 233 17.15 29.72 4.15
N GLU A 234 17.78 30.75 3.59
CA GLU A 234 18.50 31.73 4.40
C GLU A 234 17.55 32.41 5.38
N GLY A 235 17.96 32.51 6.65
CA GLY A 235 17.20 33.21 7.69
C GLY A 235 17.11 32.49 9.02
N HIS A 236 16.32 33.09 9.91
CA HIS A 236 15.97 32.59 11.23
C HIS A 236 14.44 32.51 11.35
N VAL A 237 13.93 31.41 11.92
CA VAL A 237 12.51 31.29 12.25
C VAL A 237 12.26 32.09 13.52
N ALA A 238 11.34 33.05 13.48
CA ALA A 238 10.85 33.70 14.70
C ALA A 238 10.01 32.68 15.51
N PRO A 239 10.14 32.59 16.85
CA PRO A 239 9.27 31.74 17.64
C PRO A 239 7.84 32.27 17.54
N GLY A 240 6.95 31.61 16.80
CA GLY A 240 5.55 32.08 16.69
C GLY A 240 4.71 31.46 15.59
N ASP A 241 5.29 31.02 14.47
CA ASP A 241 4.52 30.42 13.37
C ASP A 241 4.52 28.90 13.47
N VAL A 242 3.77 28.38 14.44
CA VAL A 242 3.46 26.95 14.55
C VAL A 242 2.02 26.76 14.09
N GLU A 243 1.82 26.32 12.85
CA GLU A 243 0.50 26.03 12.31
C GLU A 243 0.38 24.58 11.78
N VAL A 244 -0.47 23.84 12.50
CA VAL A 244 -1.19 22.58 12.22
C VAL A 244 -0.38 21.39 11.71
N ILE A 245 -0.13 20.46 12.65
CA ILE A 245 0.05 19.05 12.34
C ILE A 245 -1.26 18.49 11.77
N ARG A 246 -1.25 18.06 10.50
CA ARG A 246 -2.42 17.47 9.84
C ARG A 246 -2.38 15.95 9.96
N PHE A 247 -3.46 15.37 10.45
CA PHE A 247 -3.70 13.93 10.44
C PHE A 247 -4.68 13.56 9.32
N GLY A 248 -4.31 12.55 8.53
CA GLY A 248 -5.20 11.85 7.60
C GLY A 248 -5.46 12.53 6.25
N PRO A 249 -6.22 11.86 5.35
CA PRO A 249 -6.61 12.40 4.05
C PRO A 249 -7.25 13.76 4.23
N GLU A 250 -7.00 14.70 3.31
CA GLU A 250 -7.78 15.94 3.26
C GLU A 250 -9.29 15.64 3.33
N ARG A 251 -9.89 15.77 4.52
CA ARG A 251 -11.33 15.88 4.63
C ARG A 251 -11.68 17.24 4.05
N ARG A 252 -11.93 17.32 2.74
CA ARG A 252 -12.74 18.41 2.20
C ARG A 252 -14.04 18.41 3.00
N SER A 253 -14.26 19.46 3.78
CA SER A 253 -15.51 19.64 4.49
C SER A 253 -16.64 19.62 3.46
N SER A 254 -17.56 18.67 3.58
CA SER A 254 -18.68 18.48 2.67
C SER A 254 -19.77 19.55 2.81
N ASN A 255 -19.45 20.74 3.36
CA ASN A 255 -20.43 21.77 3.75
C ASN A 255 -20.13 23.19 3.24
N SER A 256 -19.21 23.38 2.30
CA SER A 256 -19.10 24.66 1.58
C SER A 256 -19.99 24.63 0.33
N PRO A 257 -21.07 25.43 0.25
CA PRO A 257 -21.85 25.54 -0.97
C PRO A 257 -20.97 26.15 -2.07
N PRO A 258 -21.16 25.75 -3.34
CA PRO A 258 -20.41 26.34 -4.44
C PRO A 258 -20.66 27.86 -4.46
N PRO A 259 -19.63 28.68 -4.77
CA PRO A 259 -19.81 30.12 -4.81
C PRO A 259 -20.92 30.47 -5.81
N PRO A 260 -21.82 31.41 -5.47
CA PRO A 260 -22.92 31.77 -6.34
C PRO A 260 -22.36 32.37 -7.64
N ARG A 261 -22.88 31.88 -8.78
CA ARG A 261 -22.58 32.44 -10.10
C ARG A 261 -23.20 33.84 -10.19
N GLY A 262 -22.41 34.86 -9.85
CA GLY A 262 -22.73 36.26 -10.13
C GLY A 262 -22.59 36.58 -11.63
N PRO A 263 -23.28 37.61 -12.14
CA PRO A 263 -23.21 37.99 -13.56
C PRO A 263 -21.83 38.55 -13.90
N LEU A 264 -21.32 38.17 -15.07
CA LEU A 264 -20.07 38.67 -15.63
C LEU A 264 -20.10 40.20 -15.79
N PRO A 265 -19.11 40.95 -15.26
CA PRO A 265 -18.84 42.31 -15.72
C PRO A 265 -18.12 42.27 -17.06
N GLY A 266 -18.48 43.24 -17.91
CA GLY A 266 -18.01 43.40 -19.28
C GLY A 266 -16.50 43.67 -19.42
N HIS A 267 -16.09 43.61 -20.68
CA HIS A 267 -14.73 43.65 -21.19
C HIS A 267 -13.85 44.79 -20.64
N GLY A 268 -12.61 44.45 -20.32
CA GLY A 268 -11.52 45.38 -20.02
C GLY A 268 -10.18 44.66 -19.94
N SER A 269 -9.46 44.62 -21.06
CA SER A 269 -8.12 44.10 -21.30
C SER A 269 -7.08 44.31 -20.18
N ILE A 270 -6.43 43.23 -19.71
CA ILE A 270 -4.96 43.15 -19.55
C ILE A 270 -4.50 41.73 -19.93
N ALA A 271 -3.48 41.68 -20.78
CA ALA A 271 -2.94 40.50 -21.44
C ALA A 271 -1.73 39.88 -20.69
N ASN A 272 -1.56 38.57 -20.90
CA ASN A 272 -0.34 37.74 -20.80
C ASN A 272 0.23 37.46 -19.39
N ALA A 273 0.57 36.23 -18.97
CA ALA A 273 0.71 34.95 -19.66
C ALA A 273 0.58 33.78 -18.64
N ALA A 274 -0.20 32.75 -18.99
CA ALA A 274 -0.17 31.43 -18.36
C ALA A 274 0.29 30.41 -19.42
N PRO A 275 1.18 29.43 -19.11
CA PRO A 275 1.68 28.47 -20.10
C PRO A 275 0.59 27.51 -20.61
N GLY A 276 0.40 27.50 -21.92
CA GLY A 276 -0.66 26.78 -22.63
C GLY A 276 -0.33 25.34 -23.01
N TRP A 277 -0.31 24.42 -22.04
CA TRP A 277 -0.33 22.97 -22.32
C TRP A 277 -1.68 22.29 -21.99
N TRP A 278 -2.63 23.05 -21.44
CA TRP A 278 -3.98 22.61 -21.14
C TRP A 278 -4.87 22.57 -22.40
N ARG A 279 -4.64 21.62 -23.31
CA ARG A 279 -5.63 21.12 -24.29
C ARG A 279 -5.06 19.96 -25.09
N ARG A 280 -5.18 18.75 -24.54
CA ARG A 280 -5.39 17.54 -25.36
C ARG A 280 -6.06 16.45 -24.51
N GLY A 281 -7.38 16.48 -24.48
CA GLY A 281 -8.15 15.34 -24.01
C GLY A 281 -7.99 14.19 -25.01
N PHE A 282 -7.41 13.08 -24.58
CA PHE A 282 -7.50 11.81 -25.31
C PHE A 282 -8.59 10.93 -24.68
N ARG A 283 -9.80 11.08 -25.23
CA ARG A 283 -10.85 10.06 -25.11
C ARG A 283 -10.38 8.81 -25.83
N SER A 284 -10.03 7.75 -25.10
CA SER A 284 -10.11 6.39 -25.63
C SER A 284 -11.21 5.61 -24.93
N ARG A 285 -12.46 5.86 -25.36
CA ARG A 285 -13.60 4.96 -25.09
C ARG A 285 -13.40 3.55 -25.66
N ARG A 286 -12.30 3.29 -26.37
CA ARG A 286 -11.96 1.99 -26.97
C ARG A 286 -11.13 1.12 -26.02
N LEU A 287 -10.23 1.70 -25.22
CA LEU A 287 -9.46 0.93 -24.23
C LEU A 287 -10.34 0.38 -23.09
N TRP A 288 -11.25 1.21 -22.56
CA TRP A 288 -12.18 0.79 -21.50
C TRP A 288 -13.12 -0.35 -21.93
N LYS A 289 -13.50 -0.39 -23.22
CA LYS A 289 -14.31 -1.49 -23.76
C LYS A 289 -13.52 -2.79 -23.85
N ALA A 290 -12.22 -2.72 -24.19
CA ALA A 290 -11.37 -3.91 -24.26
C ALA A 290 -11.15 -4.51 -22.87
N VAL A 291 -10.85 -3.68 -21.87
CA VAL A 291 -10.69 -4.12 -20.48
C VAL A 291 -11.97 -4.74 -19.92
N ALA A 292 -13.13 -4.11 -20.16
CA ALA A 292 -14.42 -4.63 -19.72
C ALA A 292 -14.75 -6.01 -20.33
N ILE A 293 -14.38 -6.27 -21.59
CA ILE A 293 -14.59 -7.56 -22.25
C ILE A 293 -13.72 -8.65 -21.62
N VAL A 294 -12.45 -8.35 -21.30
CA VAL A 294 -11.54 -9.30 -20.66
C VAL A 294 -12.01 -9.67 -19.25
N ILE A 295 -12.44 -8.69 -18.46
CA ILE A 295 -13.00 -8.92 -17.13
C ILE A 295 -14.27 -9.77 -17.22
N LEU A 296 -15.18 -9.45 -18.17
CA LEU A 296 -16.40 -10.24 -18.36
C LEU A 296 -16.10 -11.69 -18.75
N ALA A 297 -15.12 -11.93 -19.63
CA ALA A 297 -14.71 -13.27 -20.01
C ALA A 297 -14.13 -14.06 -18.81
N LEU A 298 -13.33 -13.41 -17.96
CA LEU A 298 -12.80 -14.00 -16.72
C LEU A 298 -13.92 -14.36 -15.73
N VAL A 299 -14.89 -13.47 -15.53
CA VAL A 299 -16.04 -13.71 -14.64
C VAL A 299 -16.90 -14.86 -15.16
N VAL A 300 -17.17 -14.91 -16.47
CA VAL A 300 -17.92 -16.02 -17.08
C VAL A 300 -17.13 -17.33 -16.98
N GLY A 301 -15.82 -17.30 -17.17
CA GLY A 301 -14.94 -18.47 -17.01
C GLY A 301 -14.94 -19.00 -15.57
N LEU A 302 -14.79 -18.11 -14.58
CA LEU A 302 -14.85 -18.46 -13.16
C LEU A 302 -16.23 -18.98 -12.74
N ALA A 303 -17.31 -18.36 -13.21
CA ALA A 303 -18.67 -18.82 -12.98
C ALA A 303 -18.90 -20.21 -13.61
N GLY A 304 -18.41 -20.42 -14.84
CA GLY A 304 -18.47 -21.72 -15.51
C GLY A 304 -17.69 -22.80 -14.74
N LEU A 305 -16.50 -22.47 -14.23
CA LEU A 305 -15.70 -23.37 -13.41
C LEU A 305 -16.39 -23.69 -12.08
N ALA A 306 -17.01 -22.71 -11.43
CA ALA A 306 -17.76 -22.92 -10.19
C ALA A 306 -19.01 -23.78 -10.41
N VAL A 307 -19.76 -23.54 -11.49
CA VAL A 307 -20.91 -24.37 -11.89
C VAL A 307 -20.45 -25.79 -12.18
N PHE A 308 -19.38 -25.96 -12.96
CA PHE A 308 -18.80 -27.27 -13.27
C PHE A 308 -18.35 -27.99 -12.00
N ASN A 309 -17.57 -27.33 -11.12
CA ASN A 309 -17.14 -27.90 -9.85
C ASN A 309 -18.34 -28.33 -9.00
N SER A 310 -19.41 -27.56 -8.99
CA SER A 310 -20.63 -27.89 -8.24
C SER A 310 -21.43 -29.06 -8.82
N SER A 311 -21.15 -29.49 -10.06
CA SER A 311 -21.89 -30.53 -10.79
C SER A 311 -21.23 -31.90 -10.77
N VAL A 312 -20.01 -31.99 -10.24
CA VAL A 312 -19.21 -33.22 -10.28
C VAL A 312 -19.09 -33.82 -8.88
N TYR A 313 -19.11 -35.15 -8.83
CA TYR A 313 -18.96 -35.92 -7.60
C TYR A 313 -17.85 -36.96 -7.78
N HIS A 314 -17.23 -37.39 -6.70
CA HIS A 314 -16.26 -38.51 -6.72
C HIS A 314 -16.27 -39.21 -5.37
N VAL A 315 -15.80 -40.45 -5.33
CA VAL A 315 -15.64 -41.21 -4.09
C VAL A 315 -14.20 -41.12 -3.62
N GLY A 316 -14.00 -41.05 -2.31
CA GLY A 316 -12.67 -41.03 -1.70
C GLY A 316 -12.73 -41.47 -0.25
N THR A 317 -11.69 -41.15 0.52
CA THR A 317 -11.58 -41.54 1.92
C THR A 317 -11.37 -40.35 2.84
N VAL A 318 -11.92 -40.42 4.05
CA VAL A 318 -11.62 -39.54 5.20
C VAL A 318 -11.54 -40.42 6.44
N ASP A 319 -10.45 -40.33 7.21
CA ASP A 319 -10.30 -41.02 8.50
C ASP A 319 -10.71 -42.52 8.46
N ASP A 320 -10.22 -43.23 7.44
CA ASP A 320 -10.50 -44.64 7.16
C ASP A 320 -11.97 -44.98 6.84
N GLN A 321 -12.82 -44.00 6.53
CA GLN A 321 -14.18 -44.19 6.00
C GLN A 321 -14.27 -43.83 4.53
N VAL A 322 -15.12 -44.54 3.78
CA VAL A 322 -15.43 -44.21 2.38
C VAL A 322 -16.47 -43.09 2.34
N VAL A 323 -16.17 -42.02 1.61
CA VAL A 323 -17.05 -40.84 1.53
C VAL A 323 -17.32 -40.43 0.09
N LEU A 324 -18.49 -39.85 -0.15
CA LEU A 324 -18.84 -39.18 -1.39
C LEU A 324 -18.52 -37.70 -1.29
N TYR A 325 -17.62 -37.24 -2.14
CA TYR A 325 -17.27 -35.83 -2.30
C TYR A 325 -18.09 -35.18 -3.42
N ARG A 326 -18.35 -33.89 -3.25
CA ARG A 326 -18.80 -32.98 -4.32
C ARG A 326 -17.69 -31.99 -4.62
N GLY A 327 -17.38 -31.81 -5.89
CA GLY A 327 -16.26 -31.01 -6.37
C GLY A 327 -15.12 -31.84 -6.93
N LEU A 328 -14.18 -31.15 -7.57
CA LEU A 328 -12.98 -31.73 -8.17
C LEU A 328 -12.00 -32.20 -7.08
N PRO A 329 -11.32 -33.36 -7.27
CA PRO A 329 -10.29 -33.86 -6.37
C PRO A 329 -8.99 -33.07 -6.55
N ALA A 330 -9.03 -31.75 -6.28
CA ALA A 330 -7.91 -30.84 -6.46
C ALA A 330 -7.82 -29.83 -5.31
N THR A 331 -6.60 -29.37 -5.05
CA THR A 331 -6.31 -28.29 -4.09
C THR A 331 -5.73 -27.13 -4.88
N VAL A 332 -6.36 -25.96 -4.79
CA VAL A 332 -5.93 -24.75 -5.50
C VAL A 332 -5.71 -23.66 -4.47
N PHE A 333 -4.51 -23.09 -4.44
CA PHE A 333 -4.08 -22.11 -3.43
C PHE A 333 -4.30 -22.58 -1.97
N GLY A 334 -4.09 -23.87 -1.69
CA GLY A 334 -4.28 -24.44 -0.35
C GLY A 334 -5.74 -24.70 0.05
N VAL A 335 -6.71 -24.35 -0.79
CA VAL A 335 -8.14 -24.63 -0.56
C VAL A 335 -8.55 -25.88 -1.34
N ARG A 336 -9.13 -26.86 -0.64
CA ARG A 336 -9.70 -28.06 -1.26
C ARG A 336 -10.94 -27.68 -2.07
N MET A 337 -10.98 -28.07 -3.34
CA MET A 337 -12.10 -27.80 -4.25
C MET A 337 -13.26 -28.79 -4.11
N CYS A 338 -13.21 -29.66 -3.10
CA CYS A 338 -14.22 -30.66 -2.81
C CYS A 338 -14.63 -30.66 -1.34
N TRP A 339 -15.89 -31.00 -1.08
CA TRP A 339 -16.45 -31.14 0.26
C TRP A 339 -17.23 -32.44 0.40
N VAL A 340 -17.26 -32.99 1.62
CA VAL A 340 -17.96 -34.25 1.93
C VAL A 340 -19.47 -34.02 1.85
N VAL A 341 -20.17 -34.90 1.13
CA VAL A 341 -21.63 -34.90 1.00
C VAL A 341 -22.24 -36.00 1.86
N GLU A 342 -21.65 -37.18 1.86
CA GLU A 342 -22.19 -38.37 2.52
C GLU A 342 -21.04 -39.29 2.92
N GLU A 343 -21.12 -39.81 4.15
CA GLU A 343 -20.14 -40.74 4.72
C GLU A 343 -20.77 -42.13 4.81
N SER A 344 -20.07 -43.16 4.32
CA SER A 344 -20.45 -44.55 4.57
C SER A 344 -19.96 -45.00 5.94
N ARG A 345 -20.62 -46.03 6.48
CA ARG A 345 -20.23 -46.69 7.74
C ARG A 345 -19.17 -47.77 7.53
N VAL A 346 -18.79 -48.02 6.27
CA VAL A 346 -17.82 -49.04 5.89
C VAL A 346 -16.42 -48.43 5.89
N SER A 347 -15.56 -49.05 6.70
CA SER A 347 -14.15 -48.70 6.77
C SER A 347 -13.42 -49.12 5.49
N TYR A 348 -12.59 -48.23 4.95
CA TYR A 348 -11.77 -48.46 3.75
C TYR A 348 -10.86 -49.69 3.91
N SER A 349 -10.30 -49.88 5.12
CA SER A 349 -9.47 -51.05 5.44
C SER A 349 -10.18 -52.40 5.32
N ARG A 350 -11.52 -52.42 5.26
CA ARG A 350 -12.35 -53.63 5.10
C ARG A 350 -12.82 -53.87 3.67
N LEU A 351 -12.53 -52.95 2.73
CA LEU A 351 -12.91 -53.10 1.33
C LEU A 351 -12.08 -54.18 0.62
N GLU A 352 -12.71 -54.88 -0.32
CA GLU A 352 -11.99 -55.76 -1.24
C GLU A 352 -11.04 -54.96 -2.16
N PRO A 353 -9.91 -55.55 -2.61
CA PRO A 353 -8.88 -54.84 -3.37
C PRO A 353 -9.39 -54.13 -4.64
N TYR A 354 -10.37 -54.70 -5.34
CA TYR A 354 -10.94 -54.09 -6.54
C TYR A 354 -11.78 -52.84 -6.24
N LEU A 355 -12.40 -52.76 -5.05
CA LEU A 355 -13.17 -51.58 -4.61
C LEU A 355 -12.24 -50.46 -4.16
N ARG A 356 -11.11 -50.79 -3.51
CA ARG A 356 -10.10 -49.79 -3.13
C ARG A 356 -9.52 -49.07 -4.34
N GLN A 357 -9.18 -49.82 -5.39
CA GLN A 357 -8.67 -49.23 -6.63
C GLN A 357 -9.63 -48.19 -7.22
N ARG A 358 -10.94 -48.42 -7.13
CA ARG A 358 -11.95 -47.48 -7.61
C ARG A 358 -12.09 -46.24 -6.71
N VAL A 359 -11.97 -46.41 -5.40
CA VAL A 359 -12.00 -45.29 -4.43
C VAL A 359 -10.75 -44.42 -4.57
N ASP A 360 -9.58 -45.03 -4.76
CA ASP A 360 -8.28 -44.35 -4.89
C ASP A 360 -8.13 -43.65 -6.24
N ALA A 361 -8.84 -44.12 -7.28
CA ALA A 361 -8.81 -43.51 -8.61
C ALA A 361 -9.54 -42.15 -8.66
N HIS A 362 -10.34 -41.81 -7.65
CA HIS A 362 -11.13 -40.57 -7.59
C HIS A 362 -11.92 -40.26 -8.88
N GLU A 363 -12.42 -41.31 -9.56
CA GLU A 363 -13.14 -41.16 -10.82
C GLU A 363 -14.39 -40.30 -10.62
N LEU A 364 -14.61 -39.37 -11.55
CA LEU A 364 -15.76 -38.48 -11.52
C LEU A 364 -17.03 -39.29 -11.82
N THR A 365 -18.04 -39.13 -10.97
CA THR A 365 -19.31 -39.87 -11.00
C THR A 365 -20.49 -38.91 -10.85
N THR A 366 -21.69 -39.37 -11.17
CA THR A 366 -22.93 -38.65 -10.81
C THR A 366 -23.26 -38.85 -9.32
N LYS A 367 -24.06 -37.95 -8.75
CA LYS A 367 -24.53 -38.05 -7.36
C LYS A 367 -25.26 -39.39 -7.12
N GLU A 368 -26.15 -39.76 -8.03
CA GLU A 368 -26.97 -40.96 -7.93
C GLU A 368 -26.14 -42.24 -8.02
N GLU A 369 -25.06 -42.25 -8.81
CA GLU A 369 -24.13 -43.37 -8.89
C GLU A 369 -23.22 -43.46 -7.67
N GLY A 370 -22.72 -42.33 -7.16
CA GLY A 370 -21.95 -42.26 -5.93
C GLY A 370 -22.74 -42.75 -4.72
N GLN A 371 -24.00 -42.34 -4.59
CA GLN A 371 -24.90 -42.82 -3.54
C GLN A 371 -25.25 -44.30 -3.69
N ARG A 372 -25.48 -44.78 -4.93
CA ARG A 372 -25.67 -46.22 -5.18
C ARG A 372 -24.44 -47.04 -4.79
N PHE A 373 -23.25 -46.51 -5.05
CA PHE A 373 -22.00 -47.14 -4.64
C PHE A 373 -21.89 -47.23 -3.12
N LEU A 374 -22.10 -46.14 -2.38
CA LEU A 374 -22.07 -46.16 -0.92
C LEU A 374 -23.10 -47.15 -0.33
N ARG A 375 -24.33 -47.16 -0.83
CA ARG A 375 -25.36 -48.11 -0.38
C ARG A 375 -25.01 -49.56 -0.67
N SER A 376 -24.30 -49.83 -1.78
CA SER A 376 -23.85 -51.18 -2.10
C SER A 376 -22.79 -51.69 -1.11
N LEU A 377 -21.94 -50.78 -0.61
CA LEU A 377 -20.96 -51.11 0.44
C LEU A 377 -21.66 -51.41 1.77
N ASP A 378 -22.62 -50.59 2.17
CA ASP A 378 -23.39 -50.79 3.41
C ASP A 378 -24.25 -52.07 3.38
N SER A 379 -24.56 -52.62 2.20
CA SER A 379 -25.30 -53.88 2.06
C SER A 379 -24.43 -55.14 2.13
N GLN A 380 -23.11 -54.99 2.07
CA GLN A 380 -22.13 -56.09 2.11
C GLN A 380 -21.41 -56.21 3.46
N SER A 381 -21.54 -55.21 4.34
CA SER A 381 -21.14 -55.25 5.76
C SER A 381 -22.22 -55.89 6.62
#